data_AF-A0A964BR22-F1
#
_entry.id   AF-A0A964BR22-F1
#
_cell.length_a   1.000
_cell.length_b   1.000
_cell.length_c   1.000
_cell.angle_alpha   90.00
_cell.angle_beta   90.00
_cell.angle_gamma   90.00
#
_symmetry.space_group_name_H-M   'P 1'
#
loop_
_entity.id
_entity.type
_entity.pdbx_description
1 polymer ?
#
loop_
_entity_poly.entity_id
_entity_poly.type
_entity_poly.pdbx_seq_one_letter_code
_entity_poly.pdbx_strand_id
1 'polypeptide(L)'
;MADSLTGTKNFTGKINYTVTGGTLRSNPDDINACSLNSSSTASLSHLPSGATVQKAYLYWAGSGENIDSQITFDGTSLTADKTYTSSIFVSDPNYGDDEYYHFQGVKDVTNIIAQKGNGSYQFSDLAVDNTNNYSYYCDFQGVLSGWSLVVIYEDPTLENNKINTIKLYEGLKSSRNQTIDYTLNGIQVATDPIAKFSMLLWEGDSSLSGVNESFAFNGNTLSDTYNPLENQFNSSINTSQASNIYGVDFDTFDVSDYVNQGDTSVTGTISTGDDLVLQGAALVMVTTIYNPD
;
A
#
# COMPACT_ATOMS: atom_id res chain seq x y z
N MET A 1 11.88 18.13 -8.10
CA MET A 1 10.54 18.60 -7.69
C MET A 1 9.99 17.51 -6.80
N ALA A 2 9.37 17.82 -5.65
CA ALA A 2 9.11 16.81 -4.63
C ALA A 2 8.21 15.67 -5.15
N ASP A 3 8.81 14.48 -5.18
CA ASP A 3 8.33 13.21 -5.71
C ASP A 3 7.26 12.60 -4.79
N SER A 4 6.02 13.01 -5.02
CA SER A 4 4.69 12.38 -4.81
C SER A 4 4.33 11.45 -3.63
N LEU A 5 5.23 11.12 -2.69
CA LEU A 5 4.90 10.60 -1.36
C LEU A 5 5.49 11.56 -0.33
N THR A 6 4.62 12.17 0.48
CA THR A 6 5.08 13.11 1.52
C THR A 6 5.11 12.41 2.86
N GLY A 7 6.21 12.54 3.61
CA GLY A 7 6.30 11.98 4.95
C GLY A 7 5.32 12.68 5.87
N THR A 8 4.28 11.98 6.33
CA THR A 8 3.19 12.60 7.09
C THR A 8 3.24 12.26 8.58
N LYS A 9 3.75 11.09 8.97
CA LYS A 9 3.66 10.59 10.35
C LYS A 9 4.97 9.92 10.80
N ASN A 10 5.28 10.05 12.08
CA ASN A 10 6.47 9.48 12.72
C ASN A 10 6.09 8.87 14.06
N PHE A 11 6.52 7.63 14.28
CA PHE A 11 6.32 6.89 15.52
C PHE A 11 7.67 6.38 16.01
N THR A 12 7.91 6.43 17.32
CA THR A 12 9.14 5.90 17.91
C THR A 12 8.79 5.17 19.21
N GLY A 13 9.37 3.98 19.40
CA GLY A 13 9.16 3.18 20.61
C GLY A 13 9.55 1.72 20.41
N LYS A 14 9.13 0.86 21.33
CA LYS A 14 9.13 -0.59 21.12
C LYS A 14 7.97 -0.97 20.21
N ILE A 15 8.02 -0.47 18.98
CA ILE A 15 6.91 -0.55 18.04
C ILE A 15 7.27 -1.39 16.83
N ASN A 16 6.23 -1.98 16.27
CA ASN A 16 6.26 -2.74 15.04
C ASN A 16 4.98 -2.43 14.26
N TYR A 17 4.87 -2.93 13.04
CA TYR A 17 3.67 -2.77 12.23
C TYR A 17 3.36 -4.03 11.43
N THR A 18 2.09 -4.15 11.05
CA THR A 18 1.57 -5.16 10.12
C THR A 18 0.58 -4.50 9.18
N VAL A 19 0.40 -5.10 8.01
CA VAL A 19 -0.56 -4.64 6.99
C VAL A 19 -1.48 -5.79 6.56
N THR A 20 -2.65 -5.44 6.05
CA THR A 20 -3.63 -6.35 5.41
C THR A 20 -4.52 -5.53 4.46
N GLY A 21 -5.37 -6.17 3.68
CA GLY A 21 -6.23 -5.48 2.72
C GLY A 21 -7.08 -6.43 1.89
N GLY A 22 -7.91 -5.85 1.02
CA GLY A 22 -8.82 -6.58 0.16
C GLY A 22 -9.25 -5.75 -1.05
N THR A 23 -9.91 -6.41 -2.00
CA THR A 23 -10.47 -5.78 -3.20
C THR A 23 -11.96 -6.05 -3.28
N LEU A 24 -12.74 -5.12 -3.82
CA LEU A 24 -14.12 -5.37 -4.22
C LEU A 24 -14.19 -5.96 -5.63
N ARG A 25 -13.12 -5.92 -6.42
CA ARG A 25 -13.09 -6.61 -7.71
C ARG A 25 -13.30 -8.11 -7.52
N SER A 26 -14.17 -8.68 -8.34
CA SER A 26 -14.58 -10.09 -8.23
C SER A 26 -13.92 -11.00 -9.26
N ASN A 27 -13.32 -10.44 -10.31
CA ASN A 27 -12.62 -11.16 -11.36
C ASN A 27 -11.34 -10.42 -11.79
N PRO A 28 -10.34 -11.17 -12.33
CA PRO A 28 -9.17 -10.59 -12.98
C PRO A 28 -9.55 -9.88 -14.29
N ASP A 29 -8.60 -9.14 -14.84
CA ASP A 29 -8.75 -8.31 -16.04
C ASP A 29 -9.13 -9.10 -17.29
N ASP A 30 -8.61 -10.31 -17.45
CA ASP A 30 -8.85 -11.20 -18.59
C ASP A 30 -10.23 -11.89 -18.56
N ILE A 31 -10.94 -11.85 -17.43
CA ILE A 31 -12.29 -12.39 -17.27
C ILE A 31 -13.32 -11.26 -17.28
N ASN A 32 -13.23 -10.32 -16.34
CA ASN A 32 -14.14 -9.18 -16.22
C ASN A 32 -13.61 -8.11 -15.26
N ALA A 33 -12.83 -7.17 -15.78
CA ALA A 33 -12.27 -6.05 -15.01
C ALA A 33 -13.32 -5.20 -14.27
N CYS A 34 -14.54 -5.08 -14.82
CA CYS A 34 -15.61 -4.23 -14.27
C CYS A 34 -16.49 -4.89 -13.21
N SER A 35 -16.27 -6.16 -12.91
CA SER A 35 -17.10 -6.91 -11.98
C SER A 35 -16.72 -6.64 -10.52
N LEU A 36 -17.67 -6.13 -9.74
CA LEU A 36 -17.48 -5.82 -8.32
C LEU A 36 -18.41 -6.67 -7.43
N ASN A 37 -17.88 -7.14 -6.30
CA ASN A 37 -18.67 -7.61 -5.16
C ASN A 37 -19.18 -6.42 -4.35
N SER A 38 -20.29 -6.60 -3.63
CA SER A 38 -20.82 -5.57 -2.72
C SER A 38 -19.93 -5.35 -1.48
N SER A 39 -19.11 -6.33 -1.13
CA SER A 39 -18.19 -6.26 0.01
C SER A 39 -17.02 -7.22 -0.17
N SER A 40 -15.95 -6.99 0.58
CA SER A 40 -14.85 -7.94 0.74
C SER A 40 -14.41 -8.02 2.20
N THR A 41 -13.66 -9.05 2.55
CA THR A 41 -13.23 -9.29 3.93
C THR A 41 -11.80 -9.77 3.95
N ALA A 42 -10.99 -9.17 4.83
CA ALA A 42 -9.60 -9.57 5.05
C ALA A 42 -9.35 -9.83 6.53
N SER A 43 -8.37 -10.68 6.83
CA SER A 43 -7.99 -10.99 8.20
C SER A 43 -6.77 -10.19 8.63
N LEU A 44 -6.79 -9.75 9.89
CA LEU A 44 -5.62 -9.28 10.63
C LEU A 44 -5.21 -10.39 11.61
N SER A 45 -4.03 -10.97 11.40
CA SER A 45 -3.57 -12.18 12.11
C SER A 45 -2.24 -12.04 12.84
N HIS A 46 -1.55 -10.90 12.71
CA HIS A 46 -0.15 -10.76 13.10
C HIS A 46 0.11 -9.77 14.25
N LEU A 47 -0.91 -9.42 15.03
CA LEU A 47 -0.67 -8.74 16.31
C LEU A 47 -0.19 -9.76 17.36
N PRO A 48 1.02 -9.61 17.94
CA PRO A 48 1.50 -10.53 18.96
C PRO A 48 0.69 -10.41 20.26
N SER A 49 0.70 -11.47 21.07
CA SER A 49 0.01 -11.47 22.36
C SER A 49 0.55 -10.35 23.26
N GLY A 50 -0.35 -9.54 23.82
CA GLY A 50 0.01 -8.39 24.65
C GLY A 50 0.37 -7.13 23.86
N ALA A 51 0.30 -7.15 22.52
CA ALA A 51 0.47 -5.96 21.72
C ALA A 51 -0.58 -4.89 22.05
N THR A 52 -0.17 -3.63 22.06
CA THR A 52 -1.06 -2.49 22.23
C THR A 52 -1.11 -1.68 20.93
N VAL A 53 -2.29 -1.55 20.32
CA VAL A 53 -2.48 -0.76 19.10
C VAL A 53 -2.21 0.71 19.40
N GLN A 54 -1.23 1.30 18.71
CA GLN A 54 -0.87 2.71 18.84
C GLN A 54 -1.62 3.56 17.81
N LYS A 55 -1.62 3.08 16.56
CA LYS A 55 -2.36 3.69 15.45
C LYS A 55 -2.82 2.63 14.45
N ALA A 56 -3.96 2.87 13.83
CA ALA A 56 -4.38 2.15 12.64
C ALA A 56 -4.96 3.08 11.58
N TYR A 57 -4.51 2.92 10.34
CA TYR A 57 -4.95 3.72 9.19
C TYR A 57 -5.56 2.81 8.14
N LEU A 58 -6.82 3.07 7.81
CA LEU A 58 -7.53 2.47 6.69
C LEU A 58 -7.30 3.35 5.45
N TYR A 59 -6.87 2.72 4.36
CA TYR A 59 -6.77 3.29 3.03
C TYR A 59 -7.81 2.62 2.14
N TRP A 60 -8.40 3.37 1.23
CA TRP A 60 -9.17 2.81 0.12
C TRP A 60 -8.90 3.61 -1.14
N ALA A 61 -9.00 2.96 -2.29
CA ALA A 61 -8.78 3.59 -3.58
C ALA A 61 -9.79 3.11 -4.62
N GLY A 62 -10.09 3.99 -5.56
CA GLY A 62 -11.11 3.75 -6.57
C GLY A 62 -10.84 4.48 -7.88
N SER A 63 -11.34 3.92 -8.99
CA SER A 63 -11.36 4.56 -10.30
C SER A 63 -12.48 5.59 -10.39
N GLY A 64 -12.26 6.66 -11.15
CA GLY A 64 -13.24 7.71 -11.41
C GLY A 64 -12.80 9.10 -10.93
N GLU A 65 -13.34 10.14 -11.59
CA GLU A 65 -13.10 11.54 -11.25
C GLU A 65 -13.79 11.95 -9.94
N ASN A 66 -14.95 11.34 -9.67
CA ASN A 66 -15.72 11.60 -8.46
C ASN A 66 -15.17 10.78 -7.28
N ILE A 67 -14.56 11.47 -6.32
CA ILE A 67 -14.03 10.86 -5.11
C ILE A 67 -15.17 10.34 -4.22
N ASP A 68 -15.20 9.04 -3.94
CA ASP A 68 -15.99 8.52 -2.84
C ASP A 68 -15.21 8.60 -1.52
N SER A 69 -15.66 9.51 -0.66
CA SER A 69 -15.05 9.75 0.65
C SER A 69 -15.77 9.02 1.79
N GLN A 70 -16.81 8.24 1.50
CA GLN A 70 -17.61 7.56 2.50
C GLN A 70 -17.70 6.07 2.21
N ILE A 71 -17.36 5.25 3.20
CA ILE A 71 -17.36 3.79 3.08
C ILE A 71 -17.97 3.17 4.33
N THR A 72 -18.17 1.86 4.32
CA THR A 72 -18.46 1.09 5.52
C THR A 72 -17.30 0.15 5.84
N PHE A 73 -16.79 0.22 7.07
CA PHE A 73 -15.75 -0.66 7.57
C PHE A 73 -16.19 -1.30 8.87
N ASP A 74 -16.22 -2.64 8.88
CA ASP A 74 -16.67 -3.48 9.99
C ASP A 74 -18.04 -3.06 10.55
N GLY A 75 -18.98 -2.77 9.64
CA GLY A 75 -20.34 -2.33 9.96
C GLY A 75 -20.45 -0.86 10.42
N THR A 76 -19.35 -0.10 10.43
CA THR A 76 -19.34 1.33 10.78
C THR A 76 -19.19 2.17 9.53
N SER A 77 -20.11 3.12 9.30
CA SER A 77 -19.94 4.12 8.24
C SER A 77 -18.87 5.13 8.64
N LEU A 78 -17.91 5.35 7.74
CA LEU A 78 -16.75 6.22 7.94
C LEU A 78 -16.66 7.24 6.81
N THR A 79 -16.22 8.45 7.15
CA THR A 79 -15.80 9.48 6.19
C THR A 79 -14.30 9.67 6.27
N ALA A 80 -13.62 9.76 5.13
CA ALA A 80 -12.18 10.01 5.03
C ALA A 80 -11.77 11.26 5.81
N ASP A 81 -10.65 11.16 6.54
CA ASP A 81 -9.98 12.32 7.15
C ASP A 81 -9.19 13.09 6.09
N LYS A 82 -8.74 12.39 5.05
CA LYS A 82 -7.97 12.94 3.93
C LYS A 82 -8.25 12.16 2.65
N THR A 83 -8.20 12.85 1.52
CA THR A 83 -8.26 12.25 0.18
C THR A 83 -7.09 12.71 -0.67
N TYR A 84 -6.75 11.90 -1.67
CA TYR A 84 -5.77 12.17 -2.71
C TYR A 84 -6.38 11.83 -4.06
N THR A 85 -5.91 12.49 -5.12
CA THR A 85 -6.27 12.15 -6.50
C THR A 85 -5.01 12.00 -7.32
N SER A 86 -5.11 11.19 -8.36
CA SER A 86 -4.12 11.07 -9.41
C SER A 86 -4.84 10.89 -10.73
N SER A 87 -4.13 11.18 -11.81
CA SER A 87 -4.64 10.92 -13.13
C SER A 87 -3.52 10.50 -14.07
N ILE A 88 -3.88 9.81 -15.13
CA ILE A 88 -2.96 9.48 -16.21
C ILE A 88 -3.65 9.66 -17.56
N PHE A 89 -2.98 10.39 -18.45
CA PHE A 89 -3.37 10.50 -19.84
C PHE A 89 -3.00 9.21 -20.58
N VAL A 90 -3.99 8.59 -21.23
CA VAL A 90 -3.80 7.41 -22.07
C VAL A 90 -4.26 7.72 -23.48
N SER A 91 -3.41 7.41 -24.46
CA SER A 91 -3.73 7.48 -25.88
C SER A 91 -3.79 6.07 -26.43
N ASP A 92 -4.96 5.65 -26.90
CA ASP A 92 -5.17 4.33 -27.49
C ASP A 92 -5.85 4.41 -28.86
N PRO A 93 -5.37 3.64 -29.85
CA PRO A 93 -5.93 3.66 -31.20
C PRO A 93 -7.38 3.18 -31.30
N ASN A 94 -7.88 2.38 -30.35
CA ASN A 94 -9.22 1.81 -30.36
C ASN A 94 -10.23 2.65 -29.55
N TYR A 95 -9.77 3.29 -28.48
CA TYR A 95 -10.64 4.00 -27.52
C TYR A 95 -10.44 5.53 -27.51
N GLY A 96 -9.38 6.01 -28.15
CA GLY A 96 -9.04 7.42 -28.23
C GLY A 96 -8.14 7.89 -27.09
N ASP A 97 -8.04 9.21 -27.00
CA ASP A 97 -7.25 9.91 -26.00
C ASP A 97 -8.15 10.30 -24.83
N ASP A 98 -7.81 9.88 -23.62
CA ASP A 98 -8.59 10.19 -22.42
C ASP A 98 -7.71 10.30 -21.16
N GLU A 99 -8.22 11.01 -20.15
CA GLU A 99 -7.60 11.14 -18.84
C GLU A 99 -8.30 10.22 -17.83
N TYR A 100 -7.57 9.24 -17.31
CA TYR A 100 -8.08 8.30 -16.31
C TYR A 100 -7.77 8.83 -14.93
N TYR A 101 -8.80 8.96 -14.10
CA TYR A 101 -8.71 9.48 -12.75
C TYR A 101 -8.84 8.36 -11.73
N HIS A 102 -8.08 8.48 -10.65
CA HIS A 102 -8.18 7.62 -9.48
C HIS A 102 -8.11 8.46 -8.22
N PHE A 103 -8.67 7.92 -7.14
CA PHE A 103 -8.64 8.56 -5.84
C PHE A 103 -8.20 7.58 -4.76
N GLN A 104 -7.74 8.15 -3.63
CA GLN A 104 -7.47 7.41 -2.41
C GLN A 104 -8.05 8.17 -1.21
N GLY A 105 -8.77 7.49 -0.34
CA GLY A 105 -9.19 7.98 0.97
C GLY A 105 -8.35 7.38 2.10
N VAL A 106 -8.21 8.14 3.19
CA VAL A 106 -7.50 7.71 4.41
C VAL A 106 -8.34 8.02 5.64
N LYS A 107 -8.43 7.06 6.57
CA LYS A 107 -9.13 7.22 7.85
C LYS A 107 -8.32 6.64 9.01
N ASP A 108 -8.20 7.38 10.11
CA ASP A 108 -7.75 6.80 11.39
C ASP A 108 -8.86 5.90 11.97
N VAL A 109 -8.59 4.60 12.01
CA VAL A 109 -9.48 3.56 12.55
C VAL A 109 -8.92 2.92 13.82
N THR A 110 -8.00 3.61 14.50
CA THR A 110 -7.31 3.10 15.70
C THR A 110 -8.27 2.52 16.73
N ASN A 111 -9.40 3.18 16.98
CA ASN A 111 -10.38 2.72 17.97
C ASN A 111 -11.05 1.39 17.58
N ILE A 112 -11.33 1.18 16.28
CA ILE A 112 -11.94 -0.06 15.78
C ILE A 112 -10.94 -1.22 15.97
N ILE A 113 -9.67 -0.99 15.60
CA ILE A 113 -8.63 -2.03 15.69
C ILE A 113 -8.22 -2.29 17.13
N ALA A 114 -8.08 -1.26 17.97
CA ALA A 114 -7.73 -1.42 19.38
C ALA A 114 -8.81 -2.19 20.17
N GLN A 115 -10.08 -2.07 19.78
CA GLN A 115 -11.18 -2.79 20.42
C GLN A 115 -11.28 -4.26 19.97
N LYS A 116 -11.10 -4.53 18.67
CA LYS A 116 -11.31 -5.87 18.09
C LYS A 116 -10.03 -6.72 18.05
N GLY A 117 -8.87 -6.11 17.81
CA GLY A 117 -7.59 -6.80 17.68
C GLY A 117 -7.51 -7.68 16.44
N ASN A 118 -6.81 -8.82 16.53
CA ASN A 118 -6.80 -9.79 15.44
C ASN A 118 -8.23 -10.28 15.13
N GLY A 119 -8.57 -10.40 13.84
CA GLY A 119 -9.90 -10.81 13.40
C GLY A 119 -10.16 -10.51 11.93
N SER A 120 -11.37 -10.83 11.48
CA SER A 120 -11.82 -10.52 10.12
C SER A 120 -12.49 -9.15 10.07
N TYR A 121 -12.15 -8.35 9.07
CA TYR A 121 -12.68 -7.01 8.85
C TYR A 121 -13.35 -6.95 7.48
N GLN A 122 -14.62 -6.55 7.46
CA GLN A 122 -15.38 -6.37 6.23
C GLN A 122 -15.32 -4.92 5.76
N PHE A 123 -15.17 -4.73 4.46
CA PHE A 123 -15.22 -3.43 3.79
C PHE A 123 -16.31 -3.44 2.72
N SER A 124 -17.07 -2.36 2.61
CA SER A 124 -18.17 -2.22 1.64
C SER A 124 -18.49 -0.76 1.34
N ASP A 125 -19.46 -0.59 0.44
CA ASP A 125 -20.06 0.71 0.08
C ASP A 125 -19.09 1.72 -0.56
N LEU A 126 -18.01 1.24 -1.17
CA LEU A 126 -17.15 2.06 -2.01
C LEU A 126 -17.72 2.15 -3.43
N ALA A 127 -18.08 3.36 -3.86
CA ALA A 127 -18.47 3.66 -5.23
C ALA A 127 -17.24 4.05 -6.08
N VAL A 128 -17.16 3.48 -7.28
CA VAL A 128 -16.10 3.74 -8.28
C VAL A 128 -16.73 3.79 -9.66
N ASP A 129 -16.04 4.38 -10.64
CA ASP A 129 -16.43 4.20 -12.03
C ASP A 129 -15.94 2.84 -12.54
N ASN A 130 -16.90 1.95 -12.75
CA ASN A 130 -16.71 0.63 -13.35
C ASN A 130 -17.50 0.49 -14.66
N THR A 131 -17.60 1.59 -15.42
CA THR A 131 -18.33 1.67 -16.69
C THR A 131 -17.44 2.18 -17.81
N ASN A 132 -17.99 2.20 -19.04
CA ASN A 132 -17.39 2.88 -20.20
C ASN A 132 -18.14 4.16 -20.58
N ASN A 133 -18.90 4.76 -19.66
CA ASN A 133 -19.80 5.88 -19.98
C ASN A 133 -19.09 7.24 -20.04
N TYR A 134 -18.07 7.43 -19.20
CA TYR A 134 -17.33 8.69 -19.07
C TYR A 134 -15.89 8.53 -19.54
N SER A 135 -15.21 7.50 -19.01
CA SER A 135 -13.93 6.99 -19.50
C SER A 135 -14.04 5.48 -19.70
N TYR A 136 -13.18 4.90 -20.54
CA TYR A 136 -13.25 3.48 -20.92
C TYR A 136 -12.60 2.56 -19.88
N TYR A 137 -12.95 2.69 -18.60
CA TYR A 137 -12.31 1.93 -17.52
C TYR A 137 -12.44 0.41 -17.69
N CYS A 138 -13.56 -0.10 -18.21
CA CYS A 138 -13.70 -1.54 -18.46
C CYS A 138 -12.81 -2.01 -19.60
N ASP A 139 -12.77 -1.24 -20.69
CA ASP A 139 -12.09 -1.67 -21.90
C ASP A 139 -10.57 -1.58 -21.76
N PHE A 140 -10.08 -0.63 -20.96
CA PHE A 140 -8.67 -0.52 -20.57
C PHE A 140 -8.29 -1.31 -19.32
N GLN A 141 -9.24 -2.04 -18.73
CA GLN A 141 -8.99 -2.83 -17.53
C GLN A 141 -8.49 -2.00 -16.34
N GLY A 142 -8.81 -0.70 -16.30
CA GLY A 142 -8.33 0.27 -15.30
C GLY A 142 -9.27 0.49 -14.11
N VAL A 143 -10.17 -0.47 -13.84
CA VAL A 143 -11.10 -0.37 -12.72
C VAL A 143 -10.37 -0.71 -11.43
N LEU A 144 -10.36 0.25 -10.50
CA LEU A 144 -9.83 0.10 -9.15
C LEU A 144 -10.97 0.09 -8.14
N SER A 145 -10.95 -0.85 -7.19
CA SER A 145 -11.84 -0.81 -6.02
C SER A 145 -11.22 -1.60 -4.88
N GLY A 146 -10.28 -0.97 -4.18
CA GLY A 146 -9.40 -1.64 -3.19
C GLY A 146 -9.39 -0.97 -1.83
N TRP A 147 -9.01 -1.72 -0.80
CA TRP A 147 -8.76 -1.18 0.54
C TRP A 147 -7.58 -1.88 1.22
N SER A 148 -6.95 -1.17 2.14
CA SER A 148 -5.86 -1.70 2.94
C SER A 148 -5.83 -1.10 4.34
N LEU A 149 -5.22 -1.80 5.29
CA LEU A 149 -5.13 -1.44 6.68
C LEU A 149 -3.68 -1.53 7.15
N VAL A 150 -3.17 -0.42 7.67
CA VAL A 150 -1.90 -0.35 8.38
C VAL A 150 -2.18 -0.35 9.88
N VAL A 151 -1.53 -1.23 10.63
CA VAL A 151 -1.61 -1.25 12.10
C VAL A 151 -0.22 -1.12 12.70
N ILE A 152 0.00 -0.04 13.44
CA ILE A 152 1.21 0.23 14.21
C ILE A 152 0.90 -0.08 15.67
N TYR A 153 1.71 -0.93 16.29
CA TYR A 153 1.49 -1.43 17.64
C TYR A 153 2.78 -1.42 18.45
N GLU A 154 2.64 -1.29 19.77
CA GLU A 154 3.69 -1.62 20.70
C GLU A 154 3.84 -3.14 20.76
N ASP A 155 5.06 -3.60 20.52
CA ASP A 155 5.41 -5.01 20.44
C ASP A 155 6.14 -5.42 21.72
N PRO A 156 5.48 -6.16 22.63
CA PRO A 156 6.08 -6.59 23.89
C PRO A 156 7.21 -7.60 23.69
N THR A 157 7.32 -8.20 22.49
CA THR A 157 8.35 -9.21 22.17
C THR A 157 9.69 -8.59 21.79
N LEU A 158 9.73 -7.29 21.45
CA LEU A 158 10.98 -6.59 21.18
C LEU A 158 11.83 -6.49 22.44
N GLU A 159 13.14 -6.60 22.27
CA GLU A 159 14.11 -6.39 23.35
C GLU A 159 14.02 -4.94 23.88
N ASN A 160 14.25 -4.74 25.18
CA ASN A 160 14.09 -3.43 25.82
C ASN A 160 15.08 -2.38 25.29
N ASN A 161 16.20 -2.82 24.75
CA ASN A 161 17.24 -1.97 24.18
C ASN A 161 17.08 -1.74 22.67
N LYS A 162 16.05 -2.31 22.02
CA LYS A 162 15.73 -2.07 20.60
C LYS A 162 14.53 -1.14 20.49
N ILE A 163 14.79 0.11 20.12
CA ILE A 163 13.75 1.11 19.80
C ILE A 163 13.70 1.31 18.31
N ASN A 164 12.50 1.20 17.74
CA ASN A 164 12.26 1.40 16.33
C ASN A 164 11.63 2.77 16.07
N THR A 165 11.97 3.36 14.93
CA THR A 165 11.23 4.47 14.33
C THR A 165 10.47 3.95 13.11
N ILE A 166 9.19 4.27 13.02
CA ILE A 166 8.34 4.01 11.85
C ILE A 166 7.97 5.35 11.22
N LYS A 167 8.33 5.50 9.94
CA LYS A 167 7.92 6.59 9.08
C LYS A 167 6.84 6.10 8.12
N LEU A 168 5.74 6.84 8.06
CA LEU A 168 4.65 6.60 7.13
C LEU A 168 4.57 7.80 6.17
N TYR A 169 4.66 7.49 4.88
CA TYR A 169 4.56 8.41 3.76
C TYR A 169 3.26 8.10 3.02
N GLU A 170 2.53 9.14 2.63
CA GLU A 170 1.21 8.99 1.99
C GLU A 170 1.13 9.91 0.77
N GLY A 171 0.39 9.46 -0.24
CA GLY A 171 0.15 10.20 -1.48
C GLY A 171 -0.78 9.42 -2.41
N LEU A 172 -0.84 9.84 -3.67
CA LEU A 172 -1.37 9.02 -4.75
C LEU A 172 -0.71 9.45 -6.05
N LYS A 173 0.17 8.60 -6.58
CA LYS A 173 0.89 8.88 -7.81
C LYS A 173 0.69 7.77 -8.82
N SER A 174 0.14 8.10 -9.97
CA SER A 174 0.14 7.22 -11.14
C SER A 174 1.55 7.15 -11.76
N SER A 175 1.95 5.95 -12.15
CA SER A 175 3.12 5.70 -12.97
C SER A 175 2.89 4.54 -13.93
N ARG A 176 3.44 4.67 -15.14
CA ARG A 176 3.42 3.70 -16.23
C ARG A 176 4.61 4.00 -17.12
N ASN A 177 5.31 2.96 -17.60
CA ASN A 177 6.46 3.06 -18.49
C ASN A 177 7.53 4.06 -18.01
N GLN A 178 7.78 4.09 -16.69
CA GLN A 178 8.71 5.05 -16.09
C GLN A 178 9.37 4.48 -14.84
N THR A 179 10.41 5.17 -14.37
CA THR A 179 11.05 4.87 -13.08
C THR A 179 10.99 6.12 -12.21
N ILE A 180 10.55 5.95 -10.96
CA ILE A 180 10.41 7.01 -9.97
C ILE A 180 11.24 6.65 -8.74
N ASP A 181 12.06 7.60 -8.31
CA ASP A 181 12.79 7.52 -7.05
C ASP A 181 12.09 8.34 -5.96
N TYR A 182 11.92 7.72 -4.80
CA TYR A 182 11.37 8.34 -3.59
C TYR A 182 12.47 8.45 -2.54
N THR A 183 12.80 9.68 -2.14
CA THR A 183 13.66 9.91 -0.98
C THR A 183 12.83 9.82 0.29
N LEU A 184 12.96 8.71 1.02
CA LEU A 184 12.24 8.44 2.27
C LEU A 184 13.11 8.89 3.45
N ASN A 185 12.93 10.14 3.88
CA ASN A 185 13.75 10.82 4.87
C ASN A 185 13.17 10.81 6.30
N GLY A 186 13.97 11.23 7.27
CA GLY A 186 13.53 11.39 8.66
C GLY A 186 13.58 10.10 9.46
N ILE A 187 14.42 9.17 9.02
CA ILE A 187 14.85 8.02 9.81
C ILE A 187 16.21 8.34 10.47
N GLN A 188 16.64 7.49 11.38
CA GLN A 188 18.01 7.50 11.90
C GLN A 188 18.38 6.06 12.27
N VAL A 189 19.29 5.45 11.53
CA VAL A 189 19.63 4.03 11.66
C VAL A 189 20.71 3.81 12.73
N ALA A 190 20.45 2.92 13.68
CA ALA A 190 21.40 2.50 14.72
C ALA A 190 22.37 1.41 14.23
N THR A 191 23.27 0.95 15.11
CA THR A 191 24.03 -0.29 14.90
C THR A 191 23.13 -1.51 14.99
N ASP A 192 23.50 -2.62 14.32
CA ASP A 192 22.70 -3.85 14.26
C ASP A 192 21.22 -3.57 13.86
N PRO A 193 20.99 -2.88 12.72
CA PRO A 193 19.66 -2.39 12.42
C PRO A 193 18.73 -3.54 12.04
N ILE A 194 17.53 -3.53 12.61
CA ILE A 194 16.38 -4.20 12.02
C ILE A 194 15.66 -3.16 11.17
N ALA A 195 15.43 -3.45 9.90
CA ALA A 195 14.69 -2.57 9.01
C ALA A 195 13.61 -3.32 8.23
N LYS A 196 12.44 -2.68 8.11
CA LYS A 196 11.32 -3.18 7.31
C LYS A 196 10.81 -2.09 6.40
N PHE A 197 10.53 -2.46 5.17
CA PHE A 197 9.95 -1.57 4.19
C PHE A 197 8.62 -2.14 3.70
N SER A 198 7.60 -1.30 3.55
CA SER A 198 6.37 -1.67 2.85
C SER A 198 5.93 -0.61 1.87
N MET A 199 5.31 -1.02 0.77
CA MET A 199 4.72 -0.13 -0.20
C MET A 199 3.31 -0.61 -0.54
N LEU A 200 2.36 0.32 -0.49
CA LEU A 200 0.99 0.13 -0.93
C LEU A 200 0.88 0.66 -2.36
N LEU A 201 0.59 -0.24 -3.28
CA LEU A 201 0.36 0.06 -4.69
C LEU A 201 -1.06 -0.35 -5.07
N TRP A 202 -1.64 0.41 -5.98
CA TRP A 202 -2.93 0.11 -6.58
C TRP A 202 -2.79 -0.12 -8.08
N GLU A 203 -3.76 -0.81 -8.68
CA GLU A 203 -3.83 -1.17 -10.11
C GLU A 203 -2.76 -2.14 -10.62
N GLY A 204 -1.95 -2.75 -9.75
CA GLY A 204 -1.00 -3.78 -10.19
C GLY A 204 -1.70 -5.01 -10.81
N ASP A 205 -1.29 -5.41 -12.02
CA ASP A 205 -1.82 -6.56 -12.73
C ASP A 205 -0.81 -7.72 -12.84
N SER A 206 -1.15 -8.83 -12.18
CA SER A 206 -0.41 -10.10 -12.23
C SER A 206 -0.18 -10.67 -13.65
N SER A 207 -1.01 -10.28 -14.62
CA SER A 207 -0.99 -10.77 -16.00
C SER A 207 -0.03 -9.99 -16.90
N LEU A 208 0.35 -8.77 -16.50
CA LEU A 208 1.28 -7.89 -17.21
C LEU A 208 2.73 -8.08 -16.75
N SER A 209 3.13 -9.33 -16.48
CA SER A 209 4.50 -9.64 -16.06
C SER A 209 5.52 -9.46 -17.19
N GLY A 210 6.64 -8.78 -16.90
CA GLY A 210 7.82 -8.71 -17.77
C GLY A 210 8.14 -7.32 -18.34
N VAL A 211 9.45 -7.06 -18.47
CA VAL A 211 10.14 -5.77 -18.76
C VAL A 211 9.94 -4.65 -17.73
N ASN A 212 10.95 -4.50 -16.86
CA ASN A 212 11.19 -3.35 -15.99
C ASN A 212 10.16 -3.09 -14.87
N GLU A 213 9.35 -4.08 -14.49
CA GLU A 213 8.54 -3.99 -13.28
C GLU A 213 9.36 -4.39 -12.07
N SER A 214 9.65 -3.44 -11.20
CA SER A 214 10.36 -3.75 -9.98
C SER A 214 10.17 -2.70 -8.90
N PHE A 215 10.27 -3.19 -7.66
CA PHE A 215 10.51 -2.35 -6.51
C PHE A 215 11.95 -2.54 -6.02
N ALA A 216 12.68 -1.46 -5.76
CA ALA A 216 14.03 -1.51 -5.20
C ALA A 216 14.19 -0.57 -4.00
N PHE A 217 15.10 -0.94 -3.09
CA PHE A 217 15.42 -0.19 -1.88
C PHE A 217 16.93 0.01 -1.77
N ASN A 218 17.37 1.27 -1.72
CA ASN A 218 18.78 1.66 -1.81
C ASN A 218 19.52 1.00 -2.98
N GLY A 219 18.84 0.87 -4.13
CA GLY A 219 19.38 0.24 -5.34
C GLY A 219 19.32 -1.29 -5.36
N ASN A 220 18.80 -1.95 -4.32
CA ASN A 220 18.63 -3.41 -4.27
C ASN A 220 17.19 -3.77 -4.61
N THR A 221 16.98 -4.52 -5.68
CA THR A 221 15.65 -5.03 -6.06
C THR A 221 15.10 -5.94 -4.97
N LEU A 222 13.88 -5.64 -4.51
CA LEU A 222 13.16 -6.44 -3.53
C LEU A 222 12.38 -7.53 -4.24
N SER A 223 12.43 -8.75 -3.69
CA SER A 223 11.67 -9.90 -4.17
C SER A 223 11.52 -10.94 -3.06
N ASP A 224 10.48 -11.75 -3.16
CA ASP A 224 10.27 -12.93 -2.32
C ASP A 224 9.43 -13.98 -3.09
N THR A 225 8.84 -14.95 -2.37
CA THR A 225 8.01 -16.00 -3.00
C THR A 225 6.66 -15.48 -3.50
N TYR A 226 6.14 -14.40 -2.90
CA TYR A 226 4.89 -13.75 -3.30
C TYR A 226 5.14 -12.63 -4.33
N ASN A 227 6.34 -12.07 -4.37
CA ASN A 227 6.76 -10.96 -5.22
C ASN A 227 7.97 -11.37 -6.07
N PRO A 228 7.78 -12.25 -7.08
CA PRO A 228 8.86 -12.65 -7.96
C PRO A 228 9.38 -11.46 -8.77
N LEU A 229 10.66 -11.51 -9.14
CA LEU A 229 11.29 -10.49 -9.99
C LEU A 229 10.51 -10.31 -11.31
N GLU A 230 10.40 -9.06 -11.74
CA GLU A 230 9.68 -8.65 -12.96
C GLU A 230 8.16 -8.88 -12.91
N ASN A 231 7.61 -9.13 -11.70
CA ASN A 231 6.17 -9.25 -11.45
C ASN A 231 5.86 -8.98 -9.97
N GLN A 232 6.33 -7.83 -9.49
CA GLN A 232 6.11 -7.37 -8.11
C GLN A 232 4.80 -6.58 -7.92
N PHE A 233 4.03 -6.34 -8.99
CA PHE A 233 2.73 -5.63 -8.96
C PHE A 233 1.63 -6.63 -9.31
N ASN A 234 1.45 -7.64 -8.47
CA ASN A 234 0.77 -8.87 -8.85
C ASN A 234 -0.49 -9.16 -8.03
N SER A 235 -1.09 -8.11 -7.48
CA SER A 235 -2.28 -8.17 -6.65
C SER A 235 -2.10 -9.06 -5.41
N SER A 236 -1.00 -8.87 -4.69
CA SER A 236 -0.66 -9.66 -3.49
C SER A 236 -0.42 -8.85 -2.22
N ILE A 237 -0.57 -9.52 -1.08
CA ILE A 237 -0.23 -8.98 0.23
C ILE A 237 0.55 -10.07 0.97
N ASN A 238 1.88 -10.01 0.91
CA ASN A 238 2.73 -11.07 1.45
C ASN A 238 2.60 -11.26 2.97
N THR A 239 2.25 -10.22 3.74
CA THR A 239 2.06 -10.31 5.19
C THR A 239 0.89 -11.19 5.57
N SER A 240 -0.17 -11.22 4.77
CA SER A 240 -1.35 -12.07 4.96
C SER A 240 -1.33 -13.31 4.06
N GLN A 241 -0.26 -13.49 3.27
CA GLN A 241 -0.13 -14.56 2.26
C GLN A 241 -1.32 -14.58 1.29
N ALA A 242 -1.85 -13.39 0.99
CA ALA A 242 -3.00 -13.23 0.13
C ALA A 242 -2.57 -12.99 -1.32
N SER A 243 -3.32 -13.57 -2.25
CA SER A 243 -3.19 -13.38 -3.69
C SER A 243 -4.57 -13.19 -4.30
N ASN A 244 -4.63 -12.77 -5.56
CA ASN A 244 -5.87 -12.41 -6.25
C ASN A 244 -6.62 -11.26 -5.56
N ILE A 245 -5.88 -10.34 -4.94
CA ILE A 245 -6.44 -9.12 -4.38
C ILE A 245 -6.40 -8.04 -5.47
N TYR A 246 -7.13 -8.29 -6.57
CA TYR A 246 -7.03 -7.55 -7.83
C TYR A 246 -6.93 -6.02 -7.65
N GLY A 247 -5.84 -5.46 -8.16
CA GLY A 247 -5.52 -4.04 -8.10
C GLY A 247 -5.01 -3.55 -6.74
N VAL A 248 -4.60 -4.44 -5.84
CA VAL A 248 -4.04 -4.11 -4.52
C VAL A 248 -2.78 -4.91 -4.26
N ASP A 249 -1.66 -4.20 -4.13
CA ASP A 249 -0.40 -4.74 -3.63
C ASP A 249 -0.03 -4.04 -2.32
N PHE A 250 0.27 -4.81 -1.27
CA PHE A 250 0.79 -4.23 -0.03
C PHE A 250 1.81 -5.11 0.64
N ASP A 251 2.99 -5.14 0.05
CA ASP A 251 4.04 -6.05 0.46
C ASP A 251 5.01 -5.43 1.44
N THR A 252 5.47 -6.26 2.37
CA THR A 252 6.46 -5.92 3.41
C THR A 252 7.73 -6.74 3.19
N PHE A 253 8.88 -6.08 3.14
CA PHE A 253 10.19 -6.70 2.97
C PHE A 253 11.08 -6.42 4.18
N ASP A 254 11.90 -7.40 4.54
CA ASP A 254 13.07 -7.17 5.37
C ASP A 254 14.13 -6.47 4.52
N VAL A 255 14.58 -5.31 4.98
CA VAL A 255 15.60 -4.48 4.30
C VAL A 255 16.75 -4.14 5.23
N SER A 256 16.95 -4.94 6.28
CA SER A 256 17.99 -4.75 7.30
C SER A 256 19.39 -4.70 6.68
N ASP A 257 19.65 -5.55 5.69
CA ASP A 257 20.93 -5.61 4.97
C ASP A 257 21.16 -4.43 3.99
N TYR A 258 20.13 -3.60 3.76
CA TYR A 258 20.16 -2.49 2.81
C TYR A 258 20.22 -1.12 3.48
N VAL A 259 20.39 -1.07 4.80
CA VAL A 259 20.60 0.16 5.56
C VAL A 259 21.93 0.10 6.30
N ASN A 260 22.55 1.26 6.51
CA ASN A 260 23.80 1.40 7.25
C ASN A 260 23.59 2.28 8.47
N GLN A 261 24.37 2.04 9.52
CA GLN A 261 24.40 2.91 10.70
C GLN A 261 24.63 4.36 10.28
N GLY A 262 23.80 5.26 10.80
CA GLY A 262 23.88 6.70 10.53
C GLY A 262 23.09 7.15 9.29
N ASP A 263 22.49 6.25 8.51
CA ASP A 263 21.58 6.61 7.44
C ASP A 263 20.42 7.45 8.01
N THR A 264 20.11 8.57 7.35
CA THR A 264 19.01 9.49 7.72
C THR A 264 17.89 9.53 6.68
N SER A 265 18.10 8.84 5.57
CA SER A 265 17.16 8.63 4.48
C SER A 265 17.52 7.35 3.73
N VAL A 266 16.53 6.79 3.04
CA VAL A 266 16.71 5.70 2.07
C VAL A 266 16.01 6.07 0.77
N THR A 267 16.39 5.42 -0.32
CA THR A 267 15.74 5.59 -1.61
C THR A 267 14.89 4.35 -1.92
N GLY A 268 13.59 4.55 -2.11
CA GLY A 268 12.73 3.56 -2.75
C GLY A 268 12.62 3.87 -4.24
N THR A 269 12.81 2.89 -5.10
CA THR A 269 12.71 3.04 -6.56
C THR A 269 11.59 2.15 -7.07
N ILE A 270 10.68 2.72 -7.84
CA ILE A 270 9.59 2.01 -8.51
C ILE A 270 9.84 2.14 -10.00
N SER A 271 9.99 1.00 -10.67
CA SER A 271 10.02 0.93 -12.12
C SER A 271 8.73 0.23 -12.58
N THR A 272 7.98 0.90 -13.44
CA THR A 272 6.77 0.37 -14.08
C THR A 272 7.02 0.16 -15.57
N GLY A 273 6.58 -1.01 -16.06
CA GLY A 273 6.53 -1.34 -17.47
C GLY A 273 5.20 -0.87 -18.07
N ASP A 274 4.54 -1.76 -18.81
CA ASP A 274 3.22 -1.48 -19.38
C ASP A 274 2.10 -1.45 -18.35
N ASP A 275 2.33 -2.00 -17.15
CA ASP A 275 1.41 -1.93 -16.02
C ASP A 275 1.27 -0.49 -15.45
N LEU A 276 0.02 -0.09 -15.21
CA LEU A 276 -0.31 1.16 -14.54
C LEU A 276 -0.32 0.90 -13.04
N VAL A 277 0.52 1.61 -12.30
CA VAL A 277 0.56 1.47 -10.85
C VAL A 277 0.35 2.81 -10.18
N LEU A 278 -0.47 2.83 -9.12
CA LEU A 278 -0.63 4.00 -8.26
C LEU A 278 0.04 3.80 -6.89
N GLN A 279 0.99 4.67 -6.57
CA GLN A 279 1.70 4.64 -5.29
C GLN A 279 0.89 5.36 -4.21
N GLY A 280 0.32 4.60 -3.25
CA GLY A 280 -0.61 5.11 -2.25
C GLY A 280 0.00 5.45 -0.90
N ALA A 281 0.90 4.58 -0.40
CA ALA A 281 1.58 4.77 0.87
C ALA A 281 2.87 3.97 0.96
N ALA A 282 3.81 4.41 1.78
CA ALA A 282 5.03 3.67 2.09
C ALA A 282 5.32 3.69 3.59
N LEU A 283 5.87 2.60 4.12
CA LEU A 283 6.37 2.52 5.48
C LEU A 283 7.84 2.16 5.50
N VAL A 284 8.62 2.91 6.28
CA VAL A 284 10.00 2.55 6.63
C VAL A 284 10.05 2.40 8.14
N MET A 285 10.42 1.22 8.62
CA MET A 285 10.81 0.99 10.01
C MET A 285 12.30 0.75 10.08
N VAL A 286 12.98 1.39 11.02
CA VAL A 286 14.38 1.11 11.34
C VAL A 286 14.59 1.11 12.85
N THR A 287 15.52 0.29 13.34
CA THR A 287 16.05 0.45 14.70
C THR A 287 16.82 1.77 14.77
N THR A 288 16.43 2.64 15.72
CA THR A 288 16.98 4.00 15.86
C THR A 288 17.79 4.21 17.13
N ILE A 289 17.51 3.44 18.18
CA ILE A 289 18.37 3.35 19.36
C ILE A 289 18.62 1.87 19.61
N TYR A 290 19.90 1.52 19.68
CA TYR A 290 20.37 0.24 20.19
C TYR A 290 21.35 0.52 21.33
N ASN A 291 20.98 0.12 22.54
CA ASN A 291 21.90 0.14 23.68
C ASN A 291 22.37 -1.30 23.94
N PRO A 292 23.54 -1.72 23.42
CA PRO A 292 24.11 -2.99 23.84
C PRO A 292 24.43 -2.85 25.33
N ASP A 293 23.72 -3.62 26.17
CA ASP A 293 24.14 -3.82 27.56
C ASP A 293 25.51 -4.51 27.60
#